data_AF-A0AAE7DEN7-F1
#
_entry.id   AF-A0AAE7DEN7-F1
#
_cell.length_a   1.000
_cell.length_b   1.000
_cell.length_c   1.000
_cell.angle_alpha   90.00
_cell.angle_beta   90.00
_cell.angle_gamma   90.00
#
_symmetry.space_group_name_H-M   'P 1'
#
loop_
_entity.id
_entity.type
_entity.pdbx_description
1 polymer ?
#
loop_
_entity_poly.entity_id
_entity_poly.type
_entity_poly.pdbx_seq_one_letter_code
_entity_poly.pdbx_strand_id
1 'polypeptide(L)' 'MSTAPVKTLIDEQLEGIEQRIAILSFGLPFNEVIGRKREELVANLPQRLAPTMKGGRIAVRIRP' A
#
# COMPACT_ATOMS: atom_id res chain seq x y z
N MET A 1 12.44 32.10 -16.60
CA MET A 1 12.77 31.53 -15.28
C MET A 1 11.45 31.19 -14.60
N SER A 2 11.01 29.93 -14.64
CA SER A 2 9.81 29.49 -13.93
C SER A 2 10.27 28.84 -12.62
N THR A 3 9.87 29.42 -11.49
CA THR A 3 10.07 28.82 -10.16
C THR A 3 9.21 27.57 -10.05
N ALA A 4 9.81 26.47 -9.61
CA ALA A 4 9.06 25.25 -9.30
C ALA A 4 7.96 25.57 -8.27
N PRO A 5 6.75 24.99 -8.40
CA PRO A 5 5.69 25.23 -7.45
C PRO A 5 6.16 24.86 -6.04
N VAL A 6 6.05 25.79 -5.11
CA VAL A 6 6.33 25.55 -3.69
C VAL A 6 5.32 24.52 -3.22
N LYS A 7 5.80 23.39 -2.70
CA LYS A 7 4.93 22.37 -2.12
C LYS A 7 4.03 23.01 -1.07
N THR A 8 2.74 22.77 -1.17
CA THR A 8 1.81 23.27 -0.16
C THR A 8 1.98 22.44 1.10
N LEU A 9 1.58 23.00 2.25
CA LEU A 9 1.54 22.27 3.52
C LEU A 9 0.74 20.95 3.41
N ILE A 10 -0.28 20.93 2.54
CA ILE A 10 -1.11 19.76 2.28
C ILE A 10 -0.31 18.67 1.56
N ASP A 11 0.51 19.04 0.57
CA ASP A 11 1.34 18.08 -0.18
C ASP A 11 2.37 17.39 0.72
N GLU A 12 3.00 18.16 1.62
CA GLU A 12 3.96 17.63 2.59
C GLU A 12 3.29 16.69 3.61
N GLN A 13 2.08 17.03 4.05
CA GLN A 13 1.29 16.17 4.93
C GLN A 13 0.86 14.87 4.23
N LEU A 14 0.47 14.93 2.96
CA LEU A 14 0.13 13.75 2.16
C LEU A 14 1.34 12.82 2.02
N GLU A 15 2.50 13.34 1.62
CA GLU A 15 3.73 12.54 1.55
C GLU A 15 4.07 11.90 2.90
N GLY A 16 3.91 12.64 4.00
CA GLY A 16 4.12 12.11 5.35
C GLY A 16 3.17 10.97 5.71
N ILE A 17 1.90 11.05 5.33
CA ILE A 17 0.91 9.98 5.53
C ILE A 17 1.28 8.75 4.68
N GLU A 18 1.59 8.95 3.41
CA GLU A 18 1.98 7.86 2.49
C GLU A 18 3.24 7.13 2.97
N GLN A 19 4.23 7.87 3.47
CA GLN A 19 5.46 7.30 4.01
C GLN A 19 5.20 6.45 5.27
N ARG A 20 4.32 6.90 6.17
CA ARG A 20 3.94 6.16 7.38
C ARG A 20 3.15 4.90 7.05
N ILE A 21 2.19 4.99 6.14
CA ILE A 21 1.44 3.82 5.64
C ILE A 21 2.40 2.81 5.01
N ALA A 22 3.40 3.27 4.24
CA ALA A 22 4.39 2.40 3.62
C ALA A 22 5.24 1.64 4.67
N ILE A 23 5.66 2.30 5.75
CA ILE A 23 6.43 1.67 6.82
C ILE A 23 5.58 0.63 7.57
N LEU A 24 4.35 0.99 7.93
CA LEU A 24 3.43 0.08 8.62
C LEU A 24 3.09 -1.16 7.78
N SER A 25 2.96 -1.01 6.46
CA SER A 25 2.64 -2.12 5.55
C SER A 25 3.79 -3.11 5.36
N PHE A 26 5.05 -2.71 5.62
CA PHE A 26 6.22 -3.58 5.43
C PHE A 26 6.46 -4.51 6.63
N GLY A 27 5.97 -4.15 7.82
CA GLY A 27 6.10 -4.94 9.05
C GLY A 27 4.96 -5.94 9.28
N LEU A 28 3.83 -5.77 8.60
CA LEU A 28 2.64 -6.60 8.79
C LEU A 28 2.55 -7.71 7.74
N PRO A 29 2.29 -8.96 8.14
CA PRO A 29 1.96 -10.04 7.21
C PRO A 29 0.80 -9.66 6.30
N PHE A 30 0.83 -10.13 5.05
CA PHE A 30 -0.16 -9.80 4.02
C PHE A 30 -1.63 -9.97 4.47
N ASN A 31 -1.94 -11.03 5.20
CA ASN A 31 -3.30 -11.27 5.68
C ASN A 31 -3.76 -10.18 6.68
N GLU A 32 -2.86 -9.71 7.54
CA GLU A 32 -3.17 -8.64 8.51
C GLU A 32 -3.43 -7.31 7.80
N VAL A 33 -2.71 -7.05 6.70
CA VAL A 33 -2.94 -5.86 5.84
C VAL A 33 -4.35 -5.84 5.25
N ILE A 34 -4.95 -7.01 4.99
CA ILE A 34 -6.33 -7.12 4.48
C ILE A 34 -7.37 -7.41 5.57
N GLY A 35 -7.01 -7.23 6.85
CA GLY A 35 -7.92 -7.41 7.99
C GLY A 35 -8.25 -8.88 8.31
N ARG A 36 -7.40 -9.82 7.88
CA ARG A 36 -7.55 -11.27 8.11
C ARG A 36 -6.53 -11.80 9.09
N LYS A 37 -6.81 -13.00 9.61
CA LYS A 37 -5.90 -13.71 10.50
C LYS A 37 -4.63 -14.14 9.76
N ARG A 38 -3.49 -14.06 10.44
CA ARG A 38 -2.18 -14.41 9.87
C ARG A 38 -2.13 -15.86 9.36
N GLU A 39 -2.83 -16.76 10.04
CA GLU A 39 -2.81 -18.21 9.78
C GLU A 39 -3.73 -18.62 8.61
N GLU A 40 -4.59 -17.72 8.12
CA GLU A 40 -5.45 -18.04 7.00
C GLU A 40 -4.62 -18.32 5.74
N LEU A 41 -4.85 -19.49 5.13
CA LEU A 41 -4.18 -19.81 3.88
C LEU A 41 -4.64 -18.82 2.81
N VAL A 42 -3.69 -18.20 2.11
CA VAL A 42 -3.94 -17.31 0.97
C VAL A 42 -4.78 -18.01 -0.10
N ALA A 43 -4.66 -19.34 -0.23
CA ALA A 43 -5.48 -20.17 -1.13
C ALA A 43 -6.98 -20.18 -0.81
N ASN A 44 -7.36 -19.89 0.44
CA ASN A 44 -8.74 -19.88 0.92
C ASN A 44 -9.38 -18.49 0.85
N LEU A 45 -8.69 -17.49 0.28
CA LEU A 45 -9.28 -16.18 0.03
C LEU A 45 -10.47 -16.34 -0.94
N PRO A 46 -11.66 -15.80 -0.60
CA PRO A 46 -12.84 -15.88 -1.47
C PRO A 46 -12.58 -15.29 -2.86
N GLN A 47 -11.78 -14.22 -2.89
CA GLN A 47 -11.30 -13.60 -4.11
C GLN A 47 -9.86 -14.03 -4.35
N ARG A 48 -9.56 -14.54 -5.54
CA ARG A 48 -8.18 -14.75 -5.95
C ARG A 48 -7.52 -13.39 -6.11
N LEU A 49 -6.39 -13.21 -5.43
CA LEU A 49 -5.61 -11.99 -5.51
C LEU A 49 -4.34 -12.22 -6.34
N ALA A 50 -3.90 -11.20 -7.06
CA ALA A 50 -2.65 -11.22 -7.81
C ALA A 50 -1.74 -10.11 -7.28
N PRO A 51 -0.45 -10.40 -7.02
CA PRO A 51 0.52 -9.35 -6.76
C PRO A 51 0.65 -8.47 -8.01
N THR A 52 0.77 -7.17 -7.79
CA THR A 52 1.01 -6.15 -8.81
C THR A 52 2.03 -5.16 -8.28
N MET A 53 2.59 -4.33 -9.16
CA MET A 53 3.47 -3.24 -8.76
C MET A 53 2.75 -1.90 -8.92
N LYS A 54 2.80 -1.04 -7.88
CA LYS A 54 2.32 0.35 -7.93
C LYS A 54 3.38 1.25 -7.33
N GLY A 55 3.93 2.17 -8.14
CA GLY A 55 4.96 3.11 -7.69
C GLY A 55 6.19 2.43 -7.06
N GLY A 56 6.65 1.32 -7.66
CA GLY A 56 7.80 0.55 -7.17
C GLY A 56 7.52 -0.37 -5.98
N ARG A 57 6.26 -0.51 -5.55
CA ARG A 57 5.88 -1.32 -4.37
C ARG A 57 4.92 -2.45 -4.76
N ILE A 58 4.99 -3.55 -4.00
CA ILE A 58 4.01 -4.64 -4.12
C ILE A 58 2.66 -4.11 -3.64
N ALA A 59 1.70 -4.10 -4.54
CA ALA A 59 0.30 -3.92 -4.26
C ALA A 59 -0.43 -5.21 -4.60
N VAL A 60 -1.65 -5.37 -4.11
CA VAL A 60 -2.44 -6.57 -4.38
C VAL A 60 -3.79 -6.16 -4.96
N ARG A 61 -4.16 -6.83 -6.06
CA ARG A 61 -5.40 -6.56 -6.78
C ARG A 61 -6.19 -7.86 -6.98
N ILE A 62 -7.49 -7.71 -7.18
CA ILE A 62 -8.36 -8.82 -7.57
C ILE A 62 -7.85 -9.39 -8.89
N ARG A 63 -7.63 -10.70 -8.93
CA ARG A 63 -7.34 -11.44 -10.15
C ARG A 63 -8.65 -11.55 -10.95
N PRO A 64 -8.69 -11.04 -12.19
CA PRO A 64 -9.82 -11.27 -13.10
C PRO A 64 -10.04 -12.76 -13.37
#